data_AF-A0A9Y2IB32-F1
#
_entry.id   AF-A0A9Y2IB32-F1
#
_cell.length_a   1.000
_cell.length_b   1.000
_cell.length_c   1.000
_cell.angle_alpha   90.00
_cell.angle_beta   90.00
_cell.angle_gamma   90.00
#
_symmetry.space_group_name_H-M   'P 1'
#
loop_
_entity.id
_entity.type
_entity.pdbx_description
1 polymer ?
#
loop_
_entity_poly.entity_id
_entity_poly.type
_entity_poly.pdbx_seq_one_letter_code
_entity_poly.pdbx_strand_id
1 'polypeptide(L)'
;MPANNRALADFLRRARSRCDPARLGLPTDSRNRRVPGLRREEVALLAGISTGYYARLEQGTVPSPTVLEGLAQALNLDAAGRA
;
A
#
# COMPACT_ATOMS: atom_id res chain seq x y z
N MET A 1 12.51 -0.48 -22.25
CA MET A 1 11.38 0.28 -21.67
C MET A 1 11.00 -0.42 -20.38
N PRO A 2 11.02 0.24 -19.20
CA PRO A 2 10.66 -0.44 -17.97
C PRO A 2 9.23 -0.96 -18.14
N ALA A 3 9.01 -2.23 -17.81
CA ALA A 3 7.69 -2.85 -17.85
C ALA A 3 6.80 -2.12 -16.85
N ASN A 4 6.08 -1.10 -17.35
CA ASN A 4 5.27 -0.25 -16.51
C ASN A 4 4.09 -1.11 -16.03
N ASN A 5 4.14 -1.56 -14.78
CA ASN A 5 3.19 -2.51 -14.24
C ASN A 5 1.93 -1.77 -13.79
N ARG A 6 1.17 -1.27 -14.78
CA ARG A 6 -0.03 -0.45 -14.56
C ARG A 6 -1.10 -1.21 -13.79
N ALA A 7 -1.22 -2.52 -14.03
CA ALA A 7 -2.12 -3.41 -13.29
C ALA A 7 -1.78 -3.45 -11.79
N LEU A 8 -0.49 -3.56 -11.45
CA LEU A 8 -0.03 -3.49 -10.06
C LEU A 8 -0.28 -2.11 -9.45
N ALA A 9 0.02 -1.03 -10.18
CA ALA A 9 -0.22 0.33 -9.70
C ALA A 9 -1.70 0.57 -9.36
N ASP A 10 -2.62 0.13 -10.22
CA ASP A 10 -4.06 0.23 -9.99
C ASP A 10 -4.52 -0.67 -8.84
N PHE A 11 -3.92 -1.86 -8.71
CA PHE A 11 -4.18 -2.75 -7.59
C PHE A 11 -3.76 -2.14 -6.25
N LEU A 12 -2.55 -1.56 -6.16
CA LEU A 12 -2.06 -0.90 -4.95
C LEU A 12 -2.96 0.29 -4.54
N ARG A 13 -3.41 1.09 -5.50
CA ARG A 13 -4.37 2.19 -5.25
C ARG A 13 -5.68 1.69 -4.66
N ARG A 14 -6.26 0.63 -5.25
CA ARG A 14 -7.52 0.02 -4.79
C ARG A 14 -7.37 -0.67 -3.44
N ALA A 15 -6.29 -1.40 -3.22
CA ALA A 15 -5.99 -2.05 -1.95
C ALA A 15 -5.87 -0.99 -0.85
N ARG A 16 -5.07 0.06 -1.09
CA ARG A 16 -4.90 1.18 -0.14
C ARG A 16 -6.21 1.84 0.27
N SER A 17 -7.13 2.06 -0.67
CA SER A 17 -8.43 2.66 -0.36
C SER A 17 -9.39 1.72 0.38
N ARG A 18 -9.17 0.40 0.31
CA ARG A 18 -9.98 -0.63 0.99
C ARG A 18 -9.39 -1.06 2.34
N CYS A 19 -8.09 -0.86 2.56
CA CYS A 19 -7.45 -1.18 3.83
C CYS A 19 -7.91 -0.22 4.92
N ASP A 20 -8.41 -0.80 5.99
CA ASP A 20 -8.81 -0.07 7.18
C ASP A 20 -7.60 0.16 8.09
N PRO A 21 -7.15 1.41 8.31
CA PRO A 21 -6.09 1.73 9.26
C PRO A 21 -6.35 1.22 10.68
N ALA A 22 -7.61 1.13 11.11
CA ALA A 22 -7.95 0.62 12.44
C ALA A 22 -7.55 -0.86 12.60
N ARG A 23 -7.64 -1.65 11.52
CA ARG A 23 -7.22 -3.06 11.52
C ARG A 23 -5.70 -3.24 11.64
N LEU A 24 -4.92 -2.19 11.39
CA LEU A 24 -3.46 -2.22 11.43
C LEU A 24 -2.92 -1.58 12.71
N GLY A 25 -3.79 -1.29 13.68
CA GLY A 25 -3.40 -0.66 14.95
C GLY A 25 -2.89 0.77 14.78
N LEU A 26 -3.13 1.40 13.62
CA LEU A 26 -2.73 2.77 13.40
C LEU A 26 -3.66 3.71 14.17
N PRO A 27 -3.11 4.75 14.83
CA PRO A 27 -3.91 5.74 15.53
C PRO A 27 -4.88 6.37 14.54
N THR A 28 -6.15 6.04 14.72
CA THR A 28 -7.25 6.58 13.92
C THR A 28 -7.57 7.96 14.47
N ASP A 29 -6.60 8.88 14.40
CA ASP A 29 -6.84 10.28 14.69
C ASP A 29 -7.77 10.82 13.58
N SER A 30 -9.05 10.65 13.87
CA SER A 30 -10.17 10.84 12.96
C SER A 30 -10.41 12.32 12.66
N ARG A 31 -9.68 13.23 13.32
CA ARG A 31 -9.90 14.67 13.18
C ARG A 31 -9.37 15.25 11.87
N ASN A 32 -8.37 14.63 11.25
CA ASN A 32 -7.71 15.17 10.04
C ASN A 32 -7.52 14.16 8.89
N ARG A 33 -8.16 12.99 8.93
CA ARG A 33 -8.04 11.98 7.87
C ARG A 33 -8.91 12.35 6.66
N ARG A 34 -8.27 12.83 5.58
CA ARG A 34 -8.93 13.20 4.31
C ARG A 34 -9.17 12.02 3.35
N VAL A 35 -8.68 10.83 3.67
CA VAL A 35 -8.79 9.63 2.83
C VAL A 35 -9.54 8.53 3.58
N PRO A 36 -10.47 7.81 2.92
CA PRO A 36 -11.27 6.77 3.58
C PRO A 36 -10.48 5.50 3.95
N GLY A 37 -9.28 5.31 3.39
CA GLY A 37 -8.38 4.19 3.70
C GLY A 37 -7.00 4.66 4.15
N LEU A 38 -5.97 3.85 3.90
CA LEU A 38 -4.59 4.16 4.28
C LEU A 38 -4.02 5.36 3.49
N ARG A 39 -3.21 6.18 4.15
CA ARG A 39 -2.33 7.17 3.52
C ARG A 39 -1.15 6.47 2.86
N ARG A 40 -0.56 7.11 1.85
CA ARG A 40 0.68 6.64 1.22
C ARG A 40 1.81 6.46 2.23
N GLU A 41 1.91 7.40 3.16
CA GLU A 41 2.91 7.40 4.24
C GLU A 41 2.70 6.23 5.20
N GLU A 42 1.44 5.91 5.54
CA GLU A 42 1.10 4.78 6.40
C GLU A 42 1.47 3.45 5.72
N VAL A 43 1.10 3.26 4.44
CA VAL A 43 1.49 2.05 3.68
C VAL A 43 3.01 1.94 3.58
N ALA A 44 3.69 3.04 3.32
CA ALA A 44 5.13 3.07 3.19
C ALA A 44 5.83 2.70 4.51
N LEU A 45 5.35 3.26 5.63
CA LEU A 45 5.83 2.94 6.97
C LEU A 45 5.64 1.44 7.29
N LEU A 46 4.45 0.90 7.05
CA LEU A 46 4.13 -0.50 7.30
C LEU A 46 4.93 -1.46 6.41
N ALA A 47 5.21 -1.06 5.17
CA ALA A 47 6.00 -1.85 4.22
C ALA A 47 7.52 -1.62 4.37
N GLY A 48 7.97 -0.77 5.29
CA GLY A 48 9.39 -0.48 5.50
C GLY A 48 10.05 0.25 4.32
N ILE A 49 9.29 1.01 3.54
CA ILE A 49 9.78 1.76 2.38
C ILE A 49 9.53 3.25 2.53
N SER A 50 10.21 4.05 1.70
CA SER A 50 9.94 5.49 1.65
C SER A 50 8.63 5.81 0.92
N THR A 51 7.90 6.83 1.38
CA THR A 51 6.66 7.32 0.73
C THR A 51 6.86 7.64 -0.76
N GLY A 52 8.00 8.23 -1.12
CA GLY A 52 8.34 8.52 -2.52
C GLY A 52 8.62 7.26 -3.37
N TYR A 53 9.02 6.16 -2.75
CA TYR A 53 9.14 4.87 -3.43
C TYR A 53 7.76 4.25 -3.67
N TYR A 54 6.86 4.30 -2.68
CA TYR A 54 5.47 3.88 -2.86
C TYR A 54 4.75 4.66 -3.96
N ALA A 55 4.96 5.99 -4.04
CA ALA A 55 4.42 6.80 -5.12
C ALA A 55 4.91 6.36 -6.51
N ARG A 56 6.19 5.94 -6.63
CA ARG A 56 6.75 5.37 -7.87
C ARG A 56 6.13 4.01 -8.21
N LEU A 57 5.81 3.19 -7.22
CA LEU A 57 5.08 1.93 -7.43
C LEU A 57 3.66 2.20 -7.94
N GLU A 58 2.98 3.21 -7.40
CA GLU A 58 1.68 3.69 -7.91
C GLU A 58 1.76 4.37 -9.29
N GLN A 59 2.96 4.57 -9.85
CA GLN A 59 3.20 5.03 -11.22
C GLN A 59 3.55 3.89 -12.19
N GLY A 60 3.69 2.65 -11.68
CA GLY A 60 3.97 1.46 -12.49
C GLY A 60 5.41 0.96 -12.40
N THR A 61 6.20 1.45 -11.43
CA THR A 61 7.54 0.90 -11.18
C THR A 61 7.44 -0.55 -10.68
N VAL A 62 8.35 -1.42 -11.12
CA VAL A 62 8.43 -2.81 -10.66
C VAL A 62 9.05 -2.85 -9.25
N PRO A 63 8.36 -3.37 -8.23
CA PRO A 63 8.94 -3.57 -6.91
C PRO A 63 9.88 -4.77 -6.89
N SER A 64 10.84 -4.75 -5.95
CA SER A 64 11.59 -5.95 -5.57
C SER A 64 10.67 -6.97 -4.87
N PRO A 65 10.95 -8.29 -4.93
CA PRO A 65 10.18 -9.31 -4.22
C PRO A 65 9.98 -9.00 -2.72
N THR A 66 11.02 -8.53 -2.04
CA THR A 66 10.96 -8.14 -0.62
C THR A 66 9.99 -6.98 -0.37
N VAL A 67 9.95 -6.01 -1.29
CA VAL A 67 9.03 -4.87 -1.21
C VAL A 67 7.60 -5.35 -1.43
N LEU A 68 7.40 -6.29 -2.36
CA LEU A 68 6.10 -6.85 -2.65
C LEU A 68 5.54 -7.63 -1.45
N GLU A 69 6.38 -8.39 -0.74
CA GLU A 69 6.01 -9.05 0.52
C GLU A 69 5.66 -8.05 1.62
N GLY A 70 6.49 -7.01 1.82
CA GLY A 70 6.20 -5.94 2.78
C GLY A 70 4.89 -5.21 2.48
N LEU A 71 4.60 -4.95 1.20
CA LEU A 71 3.32 -4.39 0.76
C LEU A 71 2.15 -5.34 0.96
N ALA A 72 2.36 -6.64 0.75
CA ALA A 72 1.33 -7.65 0.99
C ALA A 72 0.94 -7.71 2.47
N GLN A 73 1.89 -7.62 3.39
CA GLN A 73 1.63 -7.51 4.82
C GLN A 73 0.97 -6.18 5.19
N ALA A 74 1.53 -5.05 4.71
CA ALA A 74 1.02 -3.71 5.00
C ALA A 74 -0.42 -3.50 4.53
N LEU A 75 -0.79 -4.08 3.39
CA LEU A 75 -2.12 -4.01 2.82
C LEU A 75 -3.02 -5.18 3.27
N ASN A 76 -2.53 -6.01 4.20
CA ASN A 76 -3.23 -7.21 4.67
C ASN A 76 -3.78 -8.08 3.52
N LEU A 77 -3.02 -8.17 2.43
CA LEU A 77 -3.36 -8.98 1.25
C LEU A 77 -3.22 -10.47 1.54
N ASP A 78 -2.47 -10.81 2.58
CA ASP A 78 -2.30 -12.18 3.06
C ASP A 78 -3.64 -12.78 3.56
N ALA A 79 -4.54 -11.96 4.10
CA ALA A 79 -5.89 -12.38 4.47
C ALA A 79 -6.88 -12.39 3.28
N ALA A 80 -6.53 -11.74 2.16
CA ALA A 80 -7.38 -11.64 0.97
C ALA A 80 -7.00 -12.63 -0.14
N GLY A 81 -5.83 -13.28 -0.05
CA GLY A 81 -5.25 -14.08 -1.13
C GLY A 81 -4.75 -15.48 -0.74
N ARG A 82 -4.95 -15.92 0.50
CA ARG A 82 -4.83 -17.34 0.89
C ARG A 82 -6.22 -17.94 1.11
N ALA A 83 -6.94 -18.17 0.03
CA ALA A 83 -8.14 -19.01 -0.03
C ALA A 83 -8.02 -19.93 -1.25
#